data_AF-A0A5K0WEZ4-F1
#
_entry.id   AF-A0A5K0WEZ4-F1
#
_cell.length_a   1.000
_cell.length_b   1.000
_cell.length_c   1.000
_cell.angle_alpha   90.00
_cell.angle_beta   90.00
_cell.angle_gamma   90.00
#
_symmetry.space_group_name_H-M   'P 1'
#
loop_
_entity.id
_entity.type
_entity.pdbx_description
1 polymer ?
#
loop_
_entity_poly.entity_id
_entity_poly.type
_entity_poly.pdbx_seq_one_letter_code
_entity_poly.pdbx_strand_id
1 'polypeptide(L)' 'FDATKFLSQLRGKKMMFVGDSLGRNQWTSLMCMLTAAVPSSRTRFVKGQPMSSLTFL' A
#
# COMPACT_ATOMS: atom_id res chain seq x y z
N PHE A 1 4.23 1.34 -14.80
CA PHE A 1 3.53 1.72 -13.55
C PHE A 1 4.16 3.01 -13.06
N ASP A 2 3.36 4.05 -12.80
CA ASP A 2 3.84 5.32 -12.24
C ASP A 2 3.30 5.43 -10.80
N ALA A 3 4.18 5.20 -9.83
CA ALA A 3 3.82 5.20 -8.42
C ALA A 3 3.39 6.59 -7.94
N THR A 4 4.02 7.66 -8.45
CA THR A 4 3.71 9.04 -8.05
C THR A 4 2.32 9.43 -8.51
N LYS A 5 1.96 9.09 -9.76
CA LYS A 5 0.59 9.30 -10.28
C LYS A 5 -0.43 8.44 -9.54
N PHE A 6 -0.10 7.19 -9.22
CA PHE A 6 -0.98 6.31 -8.47
C PHE A 6 -1.26 6.84 -7.05
N LEU A 7 -0.21 7.23 -6.32
CA LEU A 7 -0.31 7.78 -4.97
C LEU A 7 -1.02 9.14 -4.98
N SER A 8 -0.81 9.99 -6.00
CA SER A 8 -1.52 11.26 -6.11
C SER A 8 -3.03 11.08 -6.31
N GLN A 9 -3.45 10.08 -7.10
CA GLN A 9 -4.86 9.72 -7.27
C GLN A 9 -5.49 9.15 -5.98
N LEU A 10 -4.69 8.48 -5.16
CA LEU A 10 -5.12 7.93 -3.86
C LEU A 10 -4.96 8.91 -2.69
N ARG A 11 -4.45 10.13 -2.93
CA ARG A 11 -4.27 11.12 -1.86
C ARG A 11 -5.60 11.44 -1.18
N GLY A 12 -5.64 11.30 0.14
CA GLY A 12 -6.85 11.49 0.94
C GLY A 12 -7.87 10.34 0.85
N LYS A 13 -7.55 9.25 0.16
CA LYS A 13 -8.39 8.05 0.04
C LYS A 13 -7.72 6.86 0.73
N LYS A 14 -8.52 5.86 1.08
CA LYS A 14 -8.05 4.57 1.61
C LYS A 14 -8.42 3.48 0.63
N MET A 15 -7.44 2.66 0.24
CA MET A 15 -7.63 1.47 -0.58
C MET A 15 -7.53 0.24 0.33
N MET A 16 -8.50 -0.67 0.24
CA MET A 16 -8.52 -1.91 1.02
C MET A 16 -8.63 -3.10 0.08
N PHE A 17 -7.80 -4.11 0.29
CA PHE A 17 -7.89 -5.39 -0.41
C PHE A 17 -8.70 -6.34 0.47
N VAL A 18 -9.80 -6.86 -0.06
CA VAL A 18 -10.69 -7.81 0.62
C VAL A 18 -10.64 -9.13 -0.15
N GLY A 19 -10.30 -10.21 0.54
CA GLY A 19 -10.17 -11.53 -0.06
C GLY A 19 -9.46 -12.52 0.85
N ASP A 20 -9.07 -13.65 0.25
CA ASP A 20 -8.34 -14.72 0.90
C ASP A 20 -6.82 -14.41 1.00
N SER A 21 -5.98 -15.45 1.04
CA SER A 21 -4.53 -15.33 1.02
C SER A 21 -4.00 -14.69 -0.26
N LEU A 22 -4.65 -14.88 -1.41
CA LEU A 22 -4.21 -14.32 -2.69
C LEU A 22 -4.37 -12.80 -2.70
N GLY A 23 -5.50 -12.29 -2.22
CA GLY A 23 -5.71 -10.83 -2.09
C GLY A 23 -4.66 -10.17 -1.20
N ARG A 24 -4.23 -10.86 -0.13
CA ARG A 24 -3.14 -10.42 0.76
C ARG A 24 -1.77 -10.41 0.07
N ASN A 25 -1.50 -11.40 -0.77
CA ASN A 25 -0.26 -11.44 -1.56
C ASN A 25 -0.22 -10.28 -2.55
N GLN A 26 -1.32 -9.99 -3.24
CA GLN A 26 -1.40 -8.87 -4.18
C GLN A 26 -1.20 -7.52 -3.49
N TRP A 27 -1.84 -7.32 -2.33
CA TRP A 27 -1.61 -6.13 -1.51
C TRP A 27 -0.14 -6.00 -1.14
N THR A 28 0.49 -7.07 -0.64
CA THR A 28 1.90 -7.08 -0.22
C THR A 28 2.82 -6.72 -1.38
N SER A 29 2.65 -7.35 -2.54
CA SER A 29 3.43 -7.05 -3.74
C SER A 29 3.29 -5.59 -4.18
N LEU A 30 2.07 -5.04 -4.19
CA LEU A 30 1.83 -3.65 -4.54
C LEU A 30 2.48 -2.68 -3.55
N MET A 31 2.36 -2.95 -2.24
CA MET A 31 2.97 -2.11 -1.21
C MET A 31 4.50 -2.06 -1.34
N CYS A 32 5.14 -3.19 -1.67
CA CYS A 32 6.57 -3.25 -1.94
C CYS A 32 6.96 -2.44 -3.17
N MET A 33 6.24 -2.57 -4.28
CA MET A 33 6.50 -1.78 -5.50
C MET A 33 6.36 -0.27 -5.24
N LEU A 34 5.33 0.15 -4.50
CA LEU A 34 5.13 1.55 -4.13
C LEU A 34 6.27 2.08 -3.26
N THR A 35 6.63 1.33 -2.21
CA THR A 35 7.71 1.74 -1.29
C THR A 35 9.06 1.85 -2.01
N ALA A 36 9.34 0.93 -2.93
CA ALA A 36 10.56 0.97 -3.74
C ALA A 36 10.57 2.13 -4.75
N ALA A 37 9.42 2.51 -5.30
CA ALA A 37 9.31 3.59 -6.28
C ALA A 37 9.34 4.99 -5.66
N VAL A 38 9.01 5.14 -4.37
CA VAL A 38 9.09 6.43 -3.63
C VAL A 38 9.92 6.29 -2.34
N PRO A 39 11.24 6.05 -2.44
CA PRO A 39 12.09 5.72 -1.28
C PRO A 39 12.25 6.88 -0.29
N SER A 40 12.03 8.12 -0.72
CA SER A 40 12.07 9.31 0.14
C SER A 40 10.77 9.54 0.93
N SER A 41 9.69 8.83 0.60
CA SER A 41 8.42 8.96 1.30
C SER A 41 8.48 8.23 2.65
N ARG A 42 7.98 8.88 3.71
CA ARG A 42 7.91 8.23 5.02
C ARG A 42 6.68 7.33 5.03
N THR A 43 6.89 6.03 5.24
CA THR A 43 5.81 5.05 5.30
C THR A 43 5.58 4.55 6.72
N ARG A 44 4.32 4.28 7.06
CA ARG A 44 3.93 3.66 8.33
C ARG A 44 3.20 2.36 8.06
N PHE A 45 3.85 1.24 8.42
CA PHE A 45 3.27 -0.09 8.35
C PHE A 45 2.74 -0.51 9.71
N VAL A 46 1.49 -0.95 9.77
CA VAL A 46 0.86 -1.49 10.98
C VAL A 46 0.33 -2.88 10.65
N LYS A 47 0.87 -3.89 11.34
CA LYS A 47 0.42 -5.28 11.23
C LYS A 47 -0.65 -5.54 12.29
N GLY A 48 -1.85 -5.91 11.85
CA GLY A 48 -2.94 -6.35 12.70
C GLY A 48 -3.53 -7.65 12.17
N GLN A 49 -4.16 -8.42 13.05
CA GLN A 49 -5.06 -9.51 12.69
C GLN A 49 -6.49 -9.03 13.01
N PRO A 50 -7.43 -9.01 12.04
CA PRO A 50 -7.35 -9.62 10.71
C PRO A 50 -6.72 -8.75 9.61
N MET A 51 -6.46 -7.46 9.84
CA MET A 51 -6.08 -6.50 8.80
C MET A 51 -4.73 -5.83 9.06
N SER A 52 -3.92 -5.71 8.02
CA SER A 52 -2.70 -4.88 8.01
C SER A 52 -2.91 -3.60 7.18
N SER A 53 -2.23 -2.52 7.53
CA SER A 53 -2.36 -1.22 6.85
C SER A 53 -1.00 -0.57 6.57
N LEU A 54 -0.85 0.03 5.39
CA LEU A 54 0.30 0.88 5.03
C LEU A 54 -0.21 2.29 4.75
N THR A 55 0.42 3.29 5.37
CA THR A 55 0.13 4.72 5.15
C THR A 55 1.38 5.43 4.64
N PHE A 56 1.25 6.21 3.56
CA PHE A 56 2.29 7.12 3.08
C PHE A 56 2.03 8.50 3.70
N LEU A 57 3.04 9.07 4.37
CA LEU A 57 2.97 10.35 5.09
C LEU A 57 3.44 11.52 4.21
#